data_AF-A0A840G0R2-F1
#
_entry.id   AF-A0A840G0R2-F1
#
_cell.length_a   1.000
_cell.length_b   1.000
_cell.length_c   1.000
_cell.angle_alpha   90.00
_cell.angle_beta   90.00
_cell.angle_gamma   90.00
#
_symmetry.space_group_name_H-M   'P 1'
#
loop_
_entity.id
_entity.type
_entity.pdbx_description
1 polymer ?
#
loop_
_entity_poly.entity_id
_entity_poly.type
_entity_poly.pdbx_seq_one_letter_code
_entity_poly.pdbx_strand_id
1 'polypeptide(L)'
;MTTVSIAVYMTADGEPVRDLLSHLGWVIGIGAEIAAAVAPGLPQAKRLHAALRTVIQLGIDDAWRAAQAGVLSDAANEASALLIANPGIGVEHISSGDYIAARIRDGVARLTDVAGAEIYADAGIAEKGGA
;
A
#
# COMPACT_ATOMS: atom_id res chain seq x y z
N MET A 1 15.56 4.01 -2.58
CA MET A 1 14.97 2.67 -2.76
C MET A 1 15.90 1.54 -2.33
N THR A 2 17.20 1.56 -2.66
CA THR A 2 18.15 0.47 -2.35
C THR A 2 18.15 0.05 -0.87
N THR A 3 18.06 0.99 0.06
CA THR A 3 18.04 0.71 1.51
C THR A 3 16.76 0.01 1.98
N VAL A 4 15.61 0.31 1.36
CA VAL A 4 14.31 -0.30 1.70
C VAL A 4 14.24 -1.72 1.15
N SER A 5 14.69 -1.93 -0.09
CA SER A 5 14.77 -3.27 -0.67
C SER A 5 15.70 -4.19 0.13
N ILE A 6 16.85 -3.69 0.60
CA ILE A 6 17.75 -4.47 1.47
C ILE A 6 17.06 -4.81 2.80
N ALA A 7 16.43 -3.82 3.46
CA ALA A 7 15.74 -4.05 4.72
C ALA A 7 14.62 -5.11 4.59
N VAL A 8 13.79 -5.00 3.55
CA VAL A 8 12.68 -5.94 3.28
C VAL A 8 13.15 -7.40 3.18
N TYR A 9 14.30 -7.66 2.55
CA TYR A 9 14.82 -9.03 2.38
C TYR A 9 15.72 -9.52 3.53
N MET A 10 16.20 -8.62 4.40
CA MET A 10 17.10 -8.99 5.49
C MET A 10 16.42 -9.07 6.86
N THR A 11 15.22 -8.53 7.02
CA THR A 11 14.44 -8.65 8.26
C THR A 11 14.04 -10.11 8.53
N ALA A 12 14.31 -10.59 9.74
CA ALA A 12 13.98 -11.95 10.13
C ALA A 12 12.46 -12.10 10.38
N ASP A 13 11.94 -13.33 10.21
CA ASP A 13 10.52 -13.60 10.45
C ASP A 13 10.16 -13.35 11.93
N GLY A 14 9.06 -12.64 12.18
CA GLY A 14 8.59 -12.30 13.51
C GLY A 14 9.23 -11.06 14.15
N GLU A 15 10.17 -10.38 13.50
CA GLU A 15 10.78 -9.17 14.06
C GLU A 15 9.82 -7.96 14.06
N PRO A 16 9.81 -7.14 15.13
CA PRO A 16 9.08 -5.89 15.14
C PRO A 16 9.78 -4.87 14.23
N VAL A 17 9.09 -4.42 13.19
CA VAL A 17 9.66 -3.54 12.15
C VAL A 17 8.77 -2.36 11.78
N ARG A 18 8.27 -1.66 12.81
CA ARG A 18 7.36 -0.52 12.63
C ARG A 18 7.93 0.58 11.75
N ASP A 19 9.22 0.86 11.81
CA ASP A 19 9.83 1.90 10.97
C ASP A 19 9.84 1.51 9.49
N LEU A 20 10.17 0.24 9.19
CA LEU A 20 10.09 -0.29 7.84
C LEU A 20 8.64 -0.28 7.33
N LEU A 21 7.70 -0.77 8.13
CA LEU A 21 6.29 -0.79 7.78
C LEU A 21 5.69 0.62 7.64
N SER A 22 6.13 1.57 8.47
CA SER A 22 5.74 3.00 8.36
C SER A 22 6.19 3.57 7.02
N HIS A 23 7.43 3.28 6.61
CA HIS A 23 7.93 3.71 5.31
C HIS A 23 7.22 3.04 4.14
N LEU A 24 7.01 1.72 4.21
CA LEU A 24 6.25 0.99 3.18
C LEU A 24 4.80 1.49 3.09
N GLY A 25 4.16 1.75 4.23
CA GLY A 25 2.81 2.30 4.31
C GLY A 25 2.70 3.67 3.66
N TRP A 26 3.72 4.53 3.85
CA TRP A 26 3.79 5.83 3.21
C TRP A 26 3.86 5.72 1.68
N VAL A 27 4.83 4.94 1.17
CA VAL A 27 5.07 4.80 -0.28
C VAL A 27 3.89 4.12 -0.97
N ILE A 28 3.48 2.96 -0.45
CA ILE A 28 2.41 2.15 -1.05
C ILE A 28 1.06 2.88 -0.93
N GLY A 29 0.83 3.58 0.19
CA GLY A 29 -0.37 4.40 0.39
C GLY A 29 -0.54 5.44 -0.71
N ILE A 30 0.48 6.28 -0.93
CA ILE A 30 0.45 7.29 -1.99
C ILE A 30 0.30 6.64 -3.37
N GLY A 31 1.03 5.55 -3.64
CA GLY A 31 0.92 4.83 -4.91
C GLY A 31 -0.48 4.28 -5.18
N ALA A 32 -1.17 3.79 -4.14
CA ALA A 32 -2.53 3.28 -4.26
C ALA A 32 -3.54 4.40 -4.59
N GLU A 33 -3.40 5.56 -3.95
CA GLU A 33 -4.21 6.76 -4.24
C GLU A 33 -4.00 7.24 -5.67
N ILE A 34 -2.73 7.35 -6.11
CA ILE A 34 -2.40 7.72 -7.50
C ILE A 34 -3.01 6.71 -8.48
N ALA A 35 -2.87 5.41 -8.23
CA ALA A 35 -3.43 4.38 -9.10
C ALA A 35 -4.96 4.49 -9.19
N ALA A 36 -5.62 4.77 -8.06
CA ALA A 36 -7.07 4.95 -7.99
C ALA A 36 -7.52 6.22 -8.74
N ALA A 37 -6.75 7.31 -8.68
CA ALA A 37 -7.05 8.56 -9.36
C ALA A 37 -6.82 8.49 -10.87
N VAL A 38 -5.71 7.88 -11.31
CA VAL A 38 -5.32 7.82 -12.73
C VAL A 38 -6.17 6.83 -13.51
N ALA A 39 -6.47 5.67 -12.92
CA ALA A 39 -7.22 4.62 -13.60
C ALA A 39 -8.11 3.83 -12.61
N PRO A 40 -9.26 4.42 -12.21
CA PRO A 40 -10.16 3.81 -11.26
C PRO A 40 -10.59 2.40 -11.68
N GLY A 41 -10.58 1.46 -10.74
CA GLY A 41 -11.03 0.08 -10.99
C GLY A 41 -10.02 -0.84 -11.67
N LEU A 42 -8.85 -0.33 -12.11
CA LEU A 42 -7.83 -1.19 -12.70
C LEU A 42 -7.18 -2.13 -11.67
N PRO A 43 -6.68 -3.31 -12.12
CA PRO A 43 -6.03 -4.29 -11.25
C PRO A 43 -4.86 -3.74 -10.43
N GLN A 44 -4.17 -2.71 -10.93
CA GLN A 44 -3.05 -2.07 -10.24
C GLN A 44 -3.48 -1.42 -8.91
N ALA A 45 -4.54 -0.60 -8.92
CA ALA A 45 -5.06 0.01 -7.70
C ALA A 45 -5.47 -1.07 -6.68
N LYS A 46 -6.12 -2.15 -7.15
CA LYS A 46 -6.51 -3.29 -6.30
C LYS A 46 -5.30 -3.96 -5.63
N ARG A 47 -4.24 -4.22 -6.40
CA ARG A 47 -3.00 -4.82 -5.88
C ARG A 47 -2.32 -3.92 -4.85
N LEU A 48 -2.21 -2.63 -5.12
CA LEU A 48 -1.56 -1.68 -4.21
C LEU A 48 -2.36 -1.52 -2.90
N HIS A 49 -3.69 -1.45 -2.95
CA HIS A 49 -4.50 -1.49 -1.74
C HIS A 49 -4.37 -2.82 -0.98
N ALA A 50 -4.33 -3.96 -1.68
CA ALA A 50 -4.10 -5.25 -1.02
C ALA A 50 -2.74 -5.29 -0.31
N ALA A 51 -1.68 -4.81 -0.96
CA ALA A 51 -0.36 -4.70 -0.35
C ALA A 51 -0.36 -3.75 0.86
N LEU A 52 -1.05 -2.62 0.78
CA LEU A 52 -1.20 -1.69 1.89
C LEU A 52 -1.92 -2.32 3.09
N ARG A 53 -2.98 -3.09 2.85
CA ARG A 53 -3.67 -3.85 3.89
C ARG A 53 -2.75 -4.88 4.55
N THR A 54 -1.88 -5.53 3.77
CA THR A 54 -0.84 -6.42 4.33
C THR A 54 0.11 -5.64 5.23
N VAL A 55 0.62 -4.48 4.81
CA VAL A 55 1.49 -3.63 5.66
C VAL A 55 0.80 -3.27 6.98
N ILE A 56 -0.47 -2.89 6.94
CA ILE A 56 -1.24 -2.57 8.15
C ILE A 56 -1.41 -3.80 9.04
N GLN A 57 -1.73 -4.97 8.47
CA GLN A 57 -1.86 -6.20 9.25
C GLN A 57 -0.56 -6.56 9.94
N LEU A 58 0.58 -6.46 9.25
CA LEU A 58 1.91 -6.69 9.84
C LEU A 58 2.22 -5.67 10.94
N GLY A 59 1.75 -4.43 10.80
CA GLY A 59 1.88 -3.39 11.83
C GLY A 59 1.01 -3.64 13.05
N ILE A 60 -0.20 -4.19 12.87
CA ILE A 60 -1.10 -4.61 13.95
C ILE A 60 -0.51 -5.80 14.71
N ASP A 61 0.02 -6.78 13.98
CA ASP A 61 0.65 -7.97 14.55
C ASP A 61 2.02 -7.65 15.19
N ASP A 62 2.58 -6.47 14.89
CA ASP A 62 3.93 -6.02 15.26
C ASP A 62 5.02 -7.06 14.94
N ALA A 63 4.84 -7.76 13.82
CA ALA A 63 5.64 -8.92 13.45
C ALA A 63 5.83 -8.98 11.94
N TRP A 64 7.09 -8.92 11.50
CA TRP A 64 7.44 -9.12 10.10
C TRP A 64 7.08 -10.52 9.62
N ARG A 65 6.74 -10.64 8.34
CA ARG A 65 6.53 -11.91 7.65
C ARG A 65 7.43 -11.99 6.43
N ALA A 66 8.48 -12.81 6.50
CA ALA A 66 9.46 -12.93 5.42
C ALA A 66 8.82 -13.37 4.09
N ALA A 67 7.74 -14.17 4.16
CA ALA A 67 6.95 -14.58 2.99
C ALA A 67 6.31 -13.42 2.22
N GLN A 68 6.11 -12.26 2.86
CA GLN A 68 5.52 -11.06 2.24
C GLN A 68 6.58 -10.14 1.61
N ALA A 69 7.87 -10.38 1.85
CA ALA A 69 8.95 -9.48 1.43
C ALA A 69 8.93 -9.18 -0.07
N GLY A 70 8.81 -10.23 -0.91
CA GLY A 70 8.77 -10.06 -2.37
C GLY A 70 7.58 -9.21 -2.82
N VAL A 71 6.38 -9.54 -2.35
CA VAL A 71 5.15 -8.81 -2.72
C VAL A 71 5.20 -7.35 -2.29
N LEU A 72 5.72 -7.07 -1.10
CA LEU A 72 5.84 -5.70 -0.59
C LEU A 72 6.93 -4.89 -1.29
N SER A 73 8.04 -5.52 -1.66
CA SER A 73 9.09 -4.90 -2.48
C SER A 73 8.54 -4.51 -3.86
N ASP A 74 7.85 -5.43 -4.53
CA ASP A 74 7.26 -5.17 -5.85
C ASP A 74 6.21 -4.07 -5.80
N ALA A 75 5.33 -4.08 -4.79
CA ALA A 75 4.34 -3.03 -4.58
C ALA A 75 4.97 -1.66 -4.30
N ALA A 76 6.05 -1.61 -3.50
CA ALA A 76 6.76 -0.36 -3.24
C ALA A 76 7.46 0.18 -4.50
N ASN A 77 8.00 -0.70 -5.34
CA ASN A 77 8.59 -0.33 -6.62
C ASN A 77 7.52 0.22 -7.58
N GLU A 78 6.38 -0.46 -7.69
CA GLU A 78 5.24 -0.05 -8.52
C GLU A 78 4.67 1.31 -8.05
N ALA A 79 4.48 1.49 -6.75
CA ALA A 79 4.04 2.75 -6.15
C ALA A 79 5.02 3.90 -6.40
N SER A 80 6.33 3.64 -6.26
CA SER A 80 7.36 4.64 -6.54
C SER A 80 7.35 5.06 -8.02
N ALA A 81 7.16 4.12 -8.95
CA ALA A 81 7.05 4.43 -10.37
C ALA A 81 5.82 5.30 -10.67
N LEU A 82 4.69 5.03 -10.02
CA LEU A 82 3.48 5.86 -10.14
C LEU A 82 3.69 7.28 -9.62
N LEU A 83 4.36 7.44 -8.48
CA LEU A 83 4.70 8.74 -7.91
C LEU A 83 5.63 9.54 -8.83
N ILE A 84 6.64 8.89 -9.41
CA ILE A 84 7.55 9.51 -10.39
C ILE A 84 6.80 9.95 -11.65
N ALA A 85 5.87 9.12 -12.13
CA ALA A 85 5.10 9.42 -13.34
C ALA A 85 4.02 10.49 -13.12
N ASN A 86 3.48 10.60 -11.90
CA ASN A 86 2.34 11.47 -11.57
C ASN A 86 2.63 12.34 -10.32
N PRO A 87 3.67 13.19 -10.34
CA PRO A 87 4.12 13.91 -9.15
C PRO A 87 3.06 14.90 -8.62
N GLY A 88 2.26 15.51 -9.50
CA GLY A 88 1.18 16.43 -9.09
C GLY A 88 0.12 15.75 -8.23
N ILE A 89 -0.38 14.59 -8.68
CA ILE A 89 -1.34 13.76 -7.93
C ILE A 89 -0.70 13.26 -6.64
N GLY A 90 0.57 12.84 -6.70
CA GLY A 90 1.30 12.41 -5.51
C GLY A 90 1.38 13.46 -4.41
N VAL A 91 1.59 14.73 -4.76
CA VAL A 91 1.62 15.86 -3.81
C VAL A 91 0.28 16.03 -3.10
N GLU A 92 -0.84 15.86 -3.80
CA GLU A 92 -2.18 15.96 -3.22
C GLU A 92 -2.45 14.87 -2.16
N HIS A 93 -1.76 13.74 -2.23
CA HIS A 93 -1.95 12.58 -1.34
C HIS A 93 -0.86 12.40 -0.28
N ILE A 94 0.10 13.34 -0.15
CA ILE A 94 1.14 13.27 0.90
C ILE A 94 0.52 13.13 2.29
N SER A 95 -0.55 13.88 2.58
CA SER A 95 -1.23 13.80 3.88
C SER A 95 -1.84 12.43 4.16
N SER A 96 -2.32 11.73 3.12
CA SER A 96 -2.82 10.35 3.27
C SER A 96 -1.68 9.39 3.59
N GLY A 97 -0.54 9.53 2.91
CA GLY A 97 0.68 8.78 3.21
C GLY A 97 1.19 9.02 4.63
N ASP A 98 1.26 10.30 5.04
CA ASP A 98 1.69 10.72 6.38
C ASP A 98 0.78 10.15 7.47
N TYR A 99 -0.55 10.19 7.26
CA TYR A 99 -1.53 9.63 8.19
C TYR A 99 -1.30 8.14 8.44
N ILE A 100 -1.17 7.34 7.38
CA ILE A 100 -0.94 5.89 7.50
C ILE A 100 0.41 5.61 8.15
N ALA A 101 1.46 6.29 7.71
CA ALA A 101 2.80 6.10 8.23
C ALA A 101 2.89 6.39 9.73
N ALA A 102 2.24 7.46 10.20
CA ALA A 102 2.18 7.82 11.61
C ALA A 102 1.45 6.74 12.42
N ARG A 103 0.28 6.29 11.96
CA ARG A 103 -0.49 5.27 12.68
C ARG A 103 0.24 3.93 12.83
N ILE A 104 0.98 3.51 11.80
CA ILE A 104 1.81 2.30 11.87
C ILE A 104 2.94 2.49 12.88
N ARG A 105 3.65 3.62 12.79
CA ARG A 105 4.77 3.94 13.70
C ARG A 105 4.32 3.96 15.16
N ASP A 106 3.18 4.58 15.43
CA ASP A 106 2.62 4.73 16.77
C ASP A 106 1.94 3.44 17.28
N GLY A 107 1.85 2.40 16.45
CA GLY A 107 1.23 1.12 16.81
C GLY A 107 -0.29 1.21 17.01
N VAL A 108 -0.93 2.18 16.37
CA VAL A 108 -2.38 2.39 16.48
C VAL A 108 -3.14 2.06 15.19
N ALA A 109 -2.44 1.66 14.11
CA ALA A 109 -3.05 1.33 12.83
C ALA A 109 -4.19 0.29 12.95
N ARG A 110 -5.21 0.43 12.11
CA ARG A 110 -6.39 -0.41 12.04
C ARG A 110 -6.69 -0.73 10.58
N LEU A 111 -7.26 -1.90 10.32
CA LEU A 111 -7.69 -2.26 8.96
C LEU A 111 -8.77 -1.32 8.38
N THR A 112 -9.46 -0.55 9.23
CA THR A 112 -10.40 0.49 8.81
C THR A 112 -9.72 1.78 8.32
N ASP A 113 -8.40 1.91 8.53
CA ASP A 113 -7.64 3.05 8.01
C ASP A 113 -7.44 2.96 6.48
N VAL A 114 -7.73 1.80 5.86
CA VAL A 114 -7.63 1.57 4.42
C VAL A 114 -8.87 0.86 3.92
N ALA A 115 -9.42 1.36 2.82
CA ALA A 115 -10.57 0.76 2.16
C ALA A 115 -10.33 -0.72 1.84
N GLY A 116 -11.32 -1.57 2.12
CA GLY A 116 -11.28 -2.98 1.74
C GLY A 116 -11.67 -3.21 0.28
N ALA A 117 -11.80 -4.48 -0.10
CA ALA A 117 -12.14 -4.85 -1.49
C ALA A 117 -13.53 -4.38 -1.93
N GLU A 118 -14.39 -3.97 -1.00
CA GLU A 118 -15.74 -3.46 -1.23
C GLU A 118 -15.78 -2.27 -2.20
N ILE A 119 -14.75 -1.42 -2.23
CA ILE A 119 -14.70 -0.26 -3.16
C ILE A 119 -14.53 -0.68 -4.63
N TYR A 120 -14.26 -1.95 -4.89
CA TYR A 120 -14.04 -2.51 -6.22
C TYR A 120 -15.17 -3.38 -6.75
N ALA A 121 -16.22 -3.61 -5.95
CA ALA A 121 -17.34 -4.47 -6.32
C ALA A 121 -18.22 -3.86 -7.44
N ASP A 122 -18.30 -2.53 -7.52
CA ASP A 122 -19.19 -1.84 -8.47
C ASP A 122 -18.61 -1.66 -9.88
N ALA A 123 -17.31 -1.89 -10.07
CA ALA A 123 -16.67 -1.79 -11.39
C ALA A 123 -16.97 -2.99 -12.32
N GLY A 124 -17.72 -4.00 -11.85
CA GLY A 124 -18.01 -5.25 -12.57
C GLY A 124 -19.39 -5.37 -13.21
N ILE A 125 -20.26 -4.35 -13.11
CA ILE A 125 -21.69 -4.45 -13.50
C ILE A 125 -22.03 -3.69 -14.81
N ALA A 126 -21.03 -3.35 -15.63
CA ALA A 126 -21.25 -2.60 -16.88
C ALA A 126 -21.16 -3.45 -18.18
N GLU A 127 -21.12 -4.77 -18.10
CA GLU A 127 -21.17 -5.64 -19.30
C GLU A 127 -22.08 -6.85 -19.09
N LYS A 128 -23.40 -6.66 -18.92
CA LYS A 128 -24.44 -7.60 -19.40
C LYS A 128 -25.80 -6.88 -19.41
N GLY A 129 -26.06 -6.12 -20.47
CA GLY A 129 -27.33 -5.42 -20.61
C GLY A 129 -27.49 -4.68 -21.94
N GLY A 130 -27.24 -5.35 -23.06
CA GLY A 130 -27.64 -4.89 -24.39
C GLY A 130 -28.52 -5.96 -25.02
N ALA A 131 -29.79 -5.62 -25.22
CA ALA A 131 -30.85 -6.45 -25.79
C ALA A 131 -30.56 -6.91 -27.22
#